data_AF-A0ABD5LK39-F1
#
_entry.id   AF-A0ABD5LK39-F1
#
_cell.length_a   1.000
_cell.length_b   1.000
_cell.length_c   1.000
_cell.angle_alpha   90.00
_cell.angle_beta   90.00
_cell.angle_gamma   90.00
#
_symmetry.space_group_name_H-M   'P 1'
#
loop_
_entity.id
_entity.type
_entity.pdbx_description
1 polymer ?
#
loop_
_entity_poly.entity_id
_entity_poly.type
_entity_poly.pdbx_seq_one_letter_code
_entity_poly.pdbx_strand_id
1 'polypeptide(L)'
;MKWFLILWAGPVALLGSWYWLSYYDMSFGFYMLTRQTHDLVFEIYGNILGLPPESLPPLVARAIALDSLIVFAILAFRKRKQIAAWWQGRQSAARVSAESLSSAP
;
A
#
# COMPACT_ATOMS: atom_id res chain seq x y z
N MET A 1 -16.84 0.34 4.21
CA MET A 1 -15.36 0.23 4.29
C MET A 1 -14.76 -0.39 3.05
N LYS A 2 -15.30 -1.50 2.54
CA LYS A 2 -14.76 -2.18 1.34
C LYS A 2 -14.69 -1.25 0.12
N TRP A 3 -15.75 -0.50 -0.17
CA TRP A 3 -15.77 0.52 -1.23
C TRP A 3 -14.77 1.65 -1.04
N PHE A 4 -14.62 2.15 0.19
CA PHE A 4 -13.62 3.17 0.52
C PHE A 4 -12.20 2.67 0.21
N LEU A 5 -11.88 1.43 0.56
CA LEU A 5 -10.58 0.84 0.26
C LEU A 5 -10.38 0.55 -1.22
N ILE A 6 -11.41 0.11 -1.94
CA ILE A 6 -11.31 -0.14 -3.39
C ILE A 6 -11.09 1.16 -4.15
N LEU A 7 -11.86 2.21 -3.82
CA LEU A 7 -11.73 3.53 -4.46
C LEU A 7 -10.41 4.21 -4.11
N TRP A 8 -9.85 3.94 -2.94
CA TRP A 8 -8.53 4.43 -2.54
C TRP A 8 -7.38 3.62 -3.18
N ALA A 9 -7.42 2.29 -3.07
CA ALA A 9 -6.37 1.40 -3.55
C ALA A 9 -6.34 1.31 -5.08
N GLY A 10 -7.47 1.49 -5.76
CA GLY A 10 -7.56 1.43 -7.22
C GLY A 10 -6.59 2.38 -7.94
N PRO A 11 -6.67 3.70 -7.73
CA PRO A 11 -5.75 4.66 -8.37
C PRO A 11 -4.31 4.47 -7.91
N VAL A 12 -4.07 4.15 -6.64
CA VAL A 12 -2.71 3.87 -6.12
C VAL A 12 -2.11 2.64 -6.80
N ALA A 13 -2.88 1.55 -6.93
CA ALA A 13 -2.43 0.33 -7.58
C ALA A 13 -2.24 0.54 -9.08
N LEU A 14 -3.08 1.32 -9.75
CA LEU A 14 -2.93 1.65 -11.16
C LEU A 14 -1.62 2.42 -11.40
N LEU A 15 -1.38 3.50 -10.65
CA LEU A 15 -0.15 4.28 -10.73
C LEU A 15 1.08 3.45 -10.36
N GLY A 16 1.01 2.67 -9.28
CA GLY A 16 2.11 1.82 -8.83
C GLY A 16 2.43 0.71 -9.84
N SER A 17 1.41 0.09 -10.42
CA SER A 17 1.59 -0.95 -11.45
C SER A 17 2.20 -0.35 -12.71
N TRP A 18 1.67 0.78 -13.18
CA TRP A 18 2.24 1.48 -14.34
C TRP A 18 3.69 1.88 -14.10
N TYR A 19 3.99 2.49 -12.95
CA TYR A 19 5.34 2.88 -12.56
C TYR A 19 6.28 1.67 -12.55
N TRP A 20 5.88 0.57 -11.91
CA TRP A 20 6.68 -0.65 -11.82
C TRP A 20 6.92 -1.27 -13.20
N LEU A 21 5.85 -1.52 -13.96
CA LEU A 21 5.92 -2.13 -15.29
C LEU A 21 6.82 -1.31 -16.22
N SER A 22 6.61 0.01 -16.27
CA SER A 22 7.38 0.89 -17.14
C SER A 22 8.82 1.09 -16.68
N TYR A 23 9.07 1.07 -15.37
CA TYR A 23 10.43 1.15 -14.82
C TYR A 23 11.30 -0.05 -15.23
N TYR A 24 10.71 -1.26 -15.28
CA TYR A 24 11.36 -2.50 -15.71
C TYR A 24 11.19 -2.79 -17.23
N ASP A 25 10.68 -1.83 -17.99
CA ASP A 25 10.44 -1.94 -19.44
C ASP A 25 9.57 -3.15 -19.85
N MET A 26 8.63 -3.53 -18.97
CA MET A 26 7.64 -4.59 -19.22
C MET A 26 6.51 -4.05 -20.10
N SER A 27 6.83 -3.78 -21.35
CA SER A 27 5.96 -3.04 -22.24
C SER A 27 4.86 -3.90 -22.89
N PHE A 28 5.06 -5.20 -23.10
CA PHE A 28 4.10 -6.10 -23.77
C PHE A 28 3.56 -5.56 -25.12
N GLY A 29 4.28 -4.67 -25.79
CA GLY A 29 3.83 -3.96 -27.00
C GLY A 29 3.04 -2.67 -26.75
N PHE A 30 2.78 -2.30 -25.50
CA PHE A 30 2.17 -1.03 -25.11
C PHE A 30 3.24 0.05 -24.90
N TYR A 31 3.18 1.10 -25.73
CA TYR A 31 4.13 2.22 -25.68
C TYR A 31 4.18 2.93 -24.31
N MET A 32 3.03 3.05 -23.63
CA MET A 32 2.94 3.70 -22.32
C MET A 32 3.67 2.94 -21.20
N LEU A 33 3.96 1.66 -21.40
CA LEU A 33 4.67 0.80 -20.46
C LEU A 33 6.17 0.67 -20.80
N THR A 34 6.68 1.48 -21.73
CA THR A 34 8.11 1.52 -22.04
C THR A 34 8.87 2.44 -21.08
N ARG A 35 10.16 2.16 -20.91
CA ARG A 35 11.06 3.03 -20.14
C ARG A 35 11.15 4.45 -20.71
N GLN A 36 11.15 4.58 -22.03
CA GLN A 36 11.22 5.89 -22.68
C GLN A 36 10.02 6.77 -22.32
N THR A 37 8.81 6.21 -22.37
CA THR A 37 7.60 6.97 -22.01
C THR A 37 7.57 7.29 -20.52
N HIS A 38 8.04 6.39 -19.66
CA HIS A 38 8.20 6.64 -18.23
C HIS A 38 9.06 7.89 -17.97
N ASP A 39 10.25 7.92 -18.54
CA ASP A 39 11.20 9.01 -18.34
C ASP A 39 10.64 10.33 -18.93
N LEU A 40 10.00 10.27 -20.11
CA LEU A 40 9.35 11.43 -20.73
C LEU A 40 8.22 12.01 -19.86
N VAL A 41 7.39 11.15 -19.26
CA VAL A 41 6.31 11.59 -18.37
C VAL A 41 6.89 12.33 -17.15
N PHE A 42 7.94 11.78 -16.52
CA PHE A 42 8.58 12.44 -15.39
C PHE A 42 9.28 13.74 -15.77
N GLU A 43 9.89 13.81 -16.96
CA GLU A 43 10.48 15.05 -17.49
C GLU A 43 9.41 16.15 -17.68
N ILE A 44 8.28 15.81 -18.32
CA ILE A 44 7.17 16.75 -18.52
C ILE A 44 6.64 17.25 -17.17
N TYR A 45 6.36 16.35 -16.23
CA TYR A 45 5.88 16.76 -14.91
C TYR A 45 6.92 17.53 -14.10
N GLY A 46 8.21 17.18 -14.22
CA GLY A 46 9.31 17.89 -13.58
C GLY A 46 9.38 19.34 -14.07
N ASN A 47 9.31 19.53 -15.39
CA ASN A 47 9.29 20.85 -16.01
C ASN A 47 8.05 21.67 -15.60
N ILE A 48 6.86 21.05 -15.56
CA ILE A 48 5.62 21.73 -15.12
C ILE A 48 5.70 22.17 -13.65
N LEU A 49 6.26 21.31 -12.80
CA LEU A 49 6.34 21.55 -11.36
C LEU A 49 7.57 22.37 -10.94
N GLY A 50 8.50 22.63 -11.87
CA GLY A 50 9.79 23.25 -11.56
C GLY A 50 10.68 22.39 -10.65
N LEU A 51 10.51 21.06 -10.71
CA LEU A 51 11.23 20.10 -9.88
C LEU A 51 12.07 19.17 -10.77
N PRO A 52 13.23 18.70 -10.26
CA PRO A 52 13.99 17.68 -10.96
C PRO A 52 13.15 16.38 -11.10
N PRO A 53 13.09 15.76 -12.29
CA PRO A 53 12.24 14.60 -12.55
C PRO A 53 12.55 13.42 -11.62
N GLU A 54 13.81 13.25 -11.23
CA GLU A 54 14.27 12.22 -10.28
C GLU A 54 13.72 12.40 -8.86
N SER A 55 13.25 13.59 -8.50
CA SER A 55 12.65 13.86 -7.19
C SER A 55 11.17 13.48 -7.12
N LEU A 56 10.49 13.36 -8.27
CA LEU A 56 9.05 13.11 -8.32
C LEU A 56 8.66 11.72 -7.80
N PRO A 57 9.28 10.59 -8.23
CA PRO A 57 8.88 9.28 -7.74
C PRO A 57 9.02 9.14 -6.21
N PRO A 58 10.12 9.57 -5.57
CA PRO A 58 10.22 9.56 -4.11
C PRO A 58 9.17 10.42 -3.41
N LEU A 59 8.81 11.57 -3.95
CA LEU A 59 7.77 12.45 -3.38
C LEU A 59 6.39 11.80 -3.43
N VAL A 60 6.03 11.22 -4.58
CA VAL A 60 4.77 10.49 -4.76
C VAL A 60 4.71 9.27 -3.83
N ALA A 61 5.80 8.51 -3.73
CA ALA A 61 5.88 7.36 -2.82
C ALA A 61 5.67 7.77 -1.35
N ARG A 62 6.26 8.89 -0.90
CA ARG A 62 6.04 9.43 0.45
C ARG A 62 4.59 9.86 0.68
N ALA A 63 3.96 10.50 -0.32
CA ALA A 63 2.56 10.89 -0.24
C ALA A 63 1.64 9.66 -0.10
N ILE A 64 1.87 8.63 -0.92
CA ILE A 64 1.11 7.37 -0.84
C ILE A 64 1.33 6.69 0.52
N ALA A 65 2.56 6.67 1.04
CA ALA A 65 2.85 6.06 2.34
C ALA A 65 2.10 6.75 3.49
N LEU A 66 2.11 8.09 3.51
CA LEU A 66 1.38 8.88 4.49
C LEU A 66 -0.13 8.66 4.39
N ASP A 67 -0.67 8.69 3.17
CA ASP A 67 -2.10 8.49 2.91
C ASP A 67 -2.55 7.08 3.29
N SER A 68 -1.73 6.07 2.98
CA SER A 68 -1.94 4.68 3.42
C SER A 68 -2.00 4.58 4.95
N LEU A 69 -1.07 5.25 5.64
CA LEU A 69 -1.03 5.27 7.10
C LEU A 69 -2.31 5.88 7.68
N ILE A 70 -2.82 6.95 7.10
CA ILE A 70 -4.08 7.58 7.50
C ILE A 70 -5.26 6.62 7.27
N VAL A 71 -5.34 5.99 6.10
CA VAL A 71 -6.38 5.01 5.77
C VAL A 71 -6.37 3.84 6.75
N PHE A 72 -5.20 3.28 7.04
CA PHE A 72 -5.06 2.19 8.02
C PHE A 72 -5.37 2.64 9.45
N ALA A 73 -5.00 3.87 9.84
CA ALA A 73 -5.35 4.42 11.15
C ALA A 73 -6.88 4.55 11.33
N ILE A 74 -7.58 5.06 10.31
CA ILE A 74 -9.05 5.16 10.31
C ILE A 74 -9.68 3.77 10.38
N LEU A 75 -9.17 2.82 9.61
CA LEU A 75 -9.64 1.42 9.66
C LEU A 75 -9.45 0.82 11.05
N ALA A 76 -8.25 0.95 11.63
CA ALA A 76 -7.92 0.44 12.96
C ALA A 76 -8.83 1.06 14.03
N PHE A 77 -9.05 2.38 13.99
CA PHE A 77 -9.93 3.07 14.93
C PHE A 77 -11.39 2.61 14.83
N ARG A 78 -11.90 2.41 13.60
CA ARG A 78 -13.27 1.93 13.37
C ARG A 78 -13.46 0.46 13.71
N LYS A 79 -12.41 -0.35 13.58
CA LYS A 79 -12.41 -1.78 13.87
C LYS A 79 -11.84 -2.11 15.26
N ARG A 80 -11.50 -1.11 16.09
CA ARG A 80 -10.85 -1.29 17.39
C ARG A 80 -11.49 -2.35 18.28
N LYS A 81 -12.83 -2.42 18.33
CA LYS A 81 -13.55 -3.43 19.13
C LYS A 81 -13.39 -4.85 18.58
N GLN A 82 -13.40 -5.01 17.26
CA GLN A 82 -13.18 -6.29 16.60
C GLN A 82 -11.72 -6.74 16.73
N ILE A 83 -10.77 -5.81 16.62
CA ILE A 83 -9.34 -6.06 16.82
C ILE A 83 -9.08 -6.45 18.27
N ALA A 84 -9.65 -5.74 19.25
CA ALA A 84 -9.52 -6.06 20.66
C ALA A 84 -10.12 -7.44 21.00
N ALA A 85 -11.31 -7.76 20.47
CA ALA A 85 -11.94 -9.06 20.66
C ALA A 85 -11.11 -10.19 20.03
N TRP A 86 -10.55 -9.99 18.83
CA TRP A 86 -9.65 -10.94 18.18
C TRP A 86 -8.37 -11.15 19.00
N TRP A 87 -7.79 -10.08 19.54
CA TRP A 87 -6.58 -10.14 20.36
C TRP A 87 -6.83 -10.88 21.69
N GLN A 88 -7.94 -10.58 22.36
CA GLN A 88 -8.35 -11.27 23.59
C GLN A 88 -8.63 -12.75 23.34
N GLY A 89 -9.35 -13.10 22.27
CA GLY A 89 -9.58 -14.50 21.88
C GLY A 89 -8.28 -15.28 21.65
N ARG A 90 -7.25 -14.61 21.09
CA ARG A 90 -5.92 -15.20 20.89
C ARG A 90 -5.18 -15.45 22.20
N GLN A 91 -5.29 -14.54 23.17
CA GLN A 91 -4.73 -14.74 24.52
C GLN A 91 -5.46 -15.83 25.29
N SER A 92 -6.79 -15.92 25.16
CA SER A 92 -7.58 -16.99 25.78
C SER A 92 -7.23 -18.36 25.20
N ALA A 93 -7.08 -18.48 23.88
CA ALA A 93 -6.66 -19.73 23.23
C ALA A 93 -5.22 -20.14 23.62
N ALA A 94 -4.30 -19.17 23.76
CA ALA A 94 -2.94 -19.44 24.22
C ALA A 94 -2.90 -19.92 25.68
N ARG A 95 -3.76 -19.36 26.56
CA ARG A 95 -3.89 -19.81 27.96
C ARG A 95 -4.45 -21.22 28.06
N VAL A 96 -5.53 -21.53 27.34
CA VAL A 96 -6.13 -22.87 27.32
C VAL A 96 -5.14 -23.92 26.80
N SER A 97 -4.33 -23.59 25.79
CA SER A 97 -3.29 -24.50 25.29
C SER A 97 -2.16 -24.74 26.30
N ALA A 98 -1.76 -23.72 27.07
CA ALA A 98 -0.74 -23.87 28.11
C ALA A 98 -1.24 -24.74 29.29
N GLU A 99 -2.52 -24.59 29.65
CA GLU A 99 -3.14 -25.35 30.75
C GLU A 99 -3.32 -26.83 30.40
N SER A 100 -3.65 -27.13 29.14
CA SER A 100 -3.70 -28.51 28.60
C SER A 100 -2.32 -29.19 28.56
N LEU A 101 -1.27 -28.44 28.25
CA LEU A 101 0.12 -28.96 28.25
C LEU A 101 0.67 -29.18 29.66
N SER A 102 0.22 -28.40 30.65
CA SER A 102 0.60 -28.55 32.06
C SER A 102 -0.11 -29.71 32.77
N SER A 103 -1.19 -30.24 32.18
CA SER A 103 -1.99 -31.33 32.75
C SER A 103 -1.75 -32.69 32.07
N ALA A 104 -0.81 -32.75 31.12
CA ALA A 104 -0.33 -34.01 30.56
C ALA A 104 0.66 -34.70 31.54
N PRO A 105 0.45 -35.99 31.88
CA PRO A 105 1.23 -36.74 32.88
C PRO A 105 2.63 -37.14 32.42
#